data_AF-A0A7J8YD26-F1
#
_entry.id   AF-A0A7J8YD26-F1
#
_cell.length_a   1.000
_cell.length_b   1.000
_cell.length_c   1.000
_cell.angle_alpha   90.00
_cell.angle_beta   90.00
_cell.angle_gamma   90.00
#
_symmetry.space_group_name_H-M   'P 1'
#
loop_
_entity.id
_entity.type
_entity.pdbx_description
1 polymer ?
#
loop_
_entity_poly.entity_id
_entity_poly.type
_entity_poly.pdbx_seq_one_letter_code
_entity_poly.pdbx_strand_id
1 'polypeptide(L)' 'MVADLIDNYTRRWKEDLIKNTFCKSDASRILSILLVRFSHEDYQ' A
#
# COMPACT_ATOMS: atom_id res chain seq x y z
N MET A 1 -8.42 -3.35 7.14
CA MET A 1 -8.52 -3.73 5.70
C MET A 1 -7.23 -3.32 5.00
N VAL A 2 -6.87 -3.90 3.84
CA VAL A 2 -5.67 -3.46 3.09
C VAL A 2 -5.75 -1.97 2.72
N ALA A 3 -6.95 -1.45 2.50
CA ALA A 3 -7.20 -0.02 2.26
C ALA A 3 -6.64 0.89 3.37
N ASP A 4 -6.58 0.44 4.62
CA ASP A 4 -6.07 1.26 5.73
C ASP A 4 -4.55 1.48 5.66
N LEU A 5 -3.84 0.57 4.98
CA LEU A 5 -2.39 0.63 4.76
C LEU A 5 -2.00 1.53 3.59
N ILE A 6 -2.97 1.98 2.79
CA ILE A 6 -2.77 2.83 1.63
C ILE A 6 -3.25 4.24 1.95
N ASP A 7 -2.44 5.24 1.59
CA ASP A 7 -2.86 6.63 1.58
C ASP A 7 -3.75 6.88 0.37
N ASN A 8 -5.03 7.20 0.60
CA ASN A 8 -6.01 7.36 -0.47
C ASN A 8 -5.77 8.58 -1.36
N TYR A 9 -5.10 9.62 -0.86
CA TYR A 9 -4.85 10.84 -1.63
C TYR A 9 -3.66 10.70 -2.58
N THR A 10 -2.61 10.02 -2.12
CA THR A 10 -1.34 9.87 -2.85
C THR A 10 -1.18 8.49 -3.50
N ARG A 11 -2.04 7.54 -3.14
CA ARG A 11 -2.01 6.13 -3.55
C ARG A 11 -0.66 5.48 -3.27
N ARG A 12 -0.13 5.74 -2.07
CA ARG A 12 1.15 5.23 -1.57
C ARG A 12 0.94 4.39 -0.32
N TRP A 13 1.87 3.49 -0.04
CA TRP A 13 1.88 2.77 1.24
C TRP A 13 2.14 3.74 2.38
N LYS A 14 1.40 3.59 3.49
CA LYS A 14 1.71 4.25 4.76
C LYS A 14 2.89 3.54 5.42
N GLU A 15 4.10 3.88 4.98
CA GLU A 15 5.31 3.15 5.36
C GLU A 15 5.51 3.01 6.87
N ASP A 16 5.29 4.08 7.62
CA ASP A 16 5.48 4.07 9.07
C ASP A 16 4.48 3.12 9.76
N LEU A 17 3.22 3.10 9.31
CA LEU A 17 2.22 2.18 9.83
C LEU A 17 2.60 0.73 9.54
N ILE A 18 3.09 0.45 8.33
CA ILE A 18 3.49 -0.89 7.92
C ILE A 18 4.72 -1.36 8.70
N LYS A 19 5.74 -0.50 8.85
CA LYS A 19 6.98 -0.83 9.60
C LYS A 19 6.72 -1.04 11.09
N ASN A 20 5.73 -0.36 11.67
CA ASN A 20 5.38 -0.49 13.09
C ASN A 20 4.39 -1.63 13.38
N THR A 21 3.69 -2.15 12.37
CA THR A 21 2.67 -3.20 12.54
C THR A 21 3.20 -4.58 12.16
N PHE A 22 4.03 -4.68 11.12
CA PHE A 22 4.50 -5.95 10.57
C PHE A 22 5.96 -6.20 10.93
N CYS A 23 6.35 -7.49 10.97
CA CYS A 23 7.75 -7.84 11.12
C CYS A 23 8.57 -7.34 9.91
N LYS A 24 9.87 -7.14 10.09
CA LYS A 24 10.74 -6.55 9.06
C LYS A 24 10.64 -7.24 7.69
N SER A 25 10.56 -8.57 7.68
CA SER A 25 10.46 -9.36 6.45
C SER A 25 9.15 -9.05 5.70
N ASP A 26 8.02 -9.07 6.42
CA ASP A 26 6.70 -8.83 5.83
C ASP A 26 6.53 -7.38 5.43
N ALA A 27 6.96 -6.43 6.26
CA ALA A 27 6.97 -5.02 5.94
C ALA A 27 7.74 -4.75 4.63
N SER A 28 8.91 -5.37 4.47
CA SER A 28 9.71 -5.25 3.24
C SER A 28 8.98 -5.82 2.02
N ARG A 29 8.29 -6.95 2.17
CA ARG A 29 7.51 -7.57 1.08
C ARG A 29 6.33 -6.69 0.69
N ILE A 30 5.60 -6.15 1.66
CA ILE A 30 4.46 -5.26 1.44
C ILE A 30 4.90 -3.99 0.70
N LEU A 31 5.97 -3.34 1.16
CA LEU A 31 6.47 -2.10 0.56
C LEU A 31 7.04 -2.28 -0.85
N SER A 32 7.37 -3.52 -1.23
CA SER A 32 7.83 -3.84 -2.59
C SER A 32 6.68 -3.99 -3.60
N ILE A 33 5.42 -4.03 -3.14
CA ILE A 33 4.25 -4.09 -4.01
C ILE A 33 4.02 -2.71 -4.62
N LEU A 34 4.05 -2.61 -5.95
CA LEU A 34 3.75 -1.36 -6.63
C LEU A 34 2.26 -1.06 -6.58
N LEU A 35 1.90 0.10 -6.06
CA LEU A 35 0.54 0.63 -6.15
C LEU A 35 0.40 1.36 -7.49
N VAL A 36 -0.45 0.84 -8.37
CA VAL A 36 -0.77 1.50 -9.65
C VAL A 36 -1.39 2.86 -9.35
N ARG A 37 -0.81 3.94 -9.86
CA ARG A 37 -1.27 5.31 -9.56
C ARG A 37 -2.61 5.63 -10.22
N PHE A 38 -2.84 5.08 -11.40
CA PHE A 38 -4.08 5.28 -12.14
C PHE A 38 -5.09 4.23 -11.72
N SER A 39 -6.33 4.66 -11.45
CA SER A 39 -7.43 3.72 -11.47
C SER A 39 -7.46 3.19 -12.89
N HIS A 40 -7.32 1.88 -13.07
CA HIS A 40 -7.89 1.33 -14.29
C HIS A 40 -9.38 1.69 -14.18
N GLU A 41 -9.87 2.52 -15.11
CA GLU A 41 -11.29 2.56 -15.35
C GLU A 41 -11.62 1.13 -15.73
N ASP A 42 -12.22 0.37 -14.79
CA ASP A 42 -12.88 -0.87 -15.14
C ASP A 42 -13.87 -0.49 -16.23
N TYR A 43 -13.58 -0.91 -17.46
CA TYR A 43 -14.45 -0.62 -18.61
C TYR A 43 -15.84 -1.14 -18.25
N GLN A 44 -16.77 -0.19 -18.13
CA GLN A 44 -18.17 -0.39 -17.76
C GLN A 44 -18.92 -1.18 -18.83
#